data_AF-A0A7K7BL18-F1
#
_entry.id   AF-A0A7K7BL18-F1
#
_cell.length_a   1.000
_cell.length_b   1.000
_cell.length_c   1.000
_cell.angle_alpha   90.00
_cell.angle_beta   90.00
_cell.angle_gamma   90.00
#
_symmetry.space_group_name_H-M   'P 1'
#
loop_
_entity.id
_entity.type
_entity.pdbx_description
1 polymer ?
#
loop_
_entity_poly.entity_id
_entity_poly.type
_entity_poly.pdbx_seq_one_letter_code
_entity_poly.pdbx_strand_id
1 'polypeptide(L)'
;ASALARTPPPPRAAVRCPPAGACFSAHLANVSYAEARGACDQQRGGLAWVSGEPELRLLLGLLAEAAVPTPALFWVGLKRNASACTHEEQPLRGFSWEGVGGGTAPQEVPAALGRWVQEPLRSCLTARCAGLHLARNGPRWGWKE
;
A
#
# COMPACT_ATOMS: atom_id res chain seq x y z
N ALA A 1 0.78 -37.85 -25.27
CA ALA A 1 0.24 -36.48 -25.36
C ALA A 1 0.83 -35.68 -24.21
N SER A 2 1.53 -34.58 -24.48
CA SER A 2 2.14 -33.75 -23.43
C SER A 2 1.65 -32.31 -23.56
N ALA A 3 1.01 -31.80 -22.51
CA ALA A 3 0.69 -30.40 -22.37
C ALA A 3 1.85 -29.72 -21.62
N LEU A 4 2.61 -28.89 -22.33
CA LEU A 4 3.53 -27.96 -21.69
C LEU A 4 2.70 -26.78 -21.20
N ALA A 5 2.49 -26.69 -19.88
CA ALA A 5 2.06 -25.43 -19.28
C ALA A 5 3.15 -24.41 -19.61
N ARG A 6 2.84 -23.44 -20.47
CA ARG A 6 3.70 -22.26 -20.68
C ARG A 6 3.92 -21.68 -19.29
N THR A 7 5.15 -21.74 -18.81
CA THR A 7 5.57 -21.00 -17.61
C THR A 7 5.03 -19.58 -17.75
N PRO A 8 4.22 -19.09 -16.80
CA PRO A 8 3.70 -17.73 -16.89
C PRO A 8 4.90 -16.78 -17.04
N PRO A 9 4.81 -15.77 -17.93
CA PRO A 9 5.87 -14.78 -18.04
C PRO A 9 6.16 -14.19 -16.64
N PRO A 10 7.41 -13.82 -16.34
CA PRO A 10 7.74 -13.17 -15.08
C PRO A 10 6.76 -12.02 -14.87
N PRO A 11 6.21 -11.83 -13.64
CA PRO A 11 5.17 -10.85 -13.39
C PRO A 11 5.69 -9.49 -13.84
N ARG A 12 5.19 -9.04 -14.99
CA ARG A 12 5.46 -7.69 -15.48
C ARG A 12 4.90 -6.78 -14.40
N ALA A 13 5.72 -5.87 -13.87
CA ALA A 13 5.24 -4.86 -12.94
C ALA A 13 3.97 -4.26 -13.55
N ALA A 14 2.83 -4.53 -12.92
CA ALA A 14 1.57 -4.01 -13.39
C ALA A 14 1.65 -2.50 -13.17
N VAL A 15 1.33 -1.70 -14.19
CA VAL A 15 1.30 -0.24 -14.12
C VAL A 15 -0.11 0.25 -14.47
N ARG A 16 -0.62 1.22 -13.71
CA ARG A 16 -1.89 1.90 -13.96
C ARG A 16 -1.72 3.39 -13.77
N CYS A 17 -2.10 4.16 -14.79
CA CYS A 17 -2.08 5.61 -14.74
C CYS A 17 -3.53 6.12 -14.83
N PRO A 18 -4.04 6.82 -13.81
CA PRO A 18 -5.31 7.54 -13.94
C PRO A 18 -5.17 8.70 -14.94
N PRO A 19 -6.28 9.24 -15.48
CA PRO A 19 -6.25 10.37 -16.41
C PRO A 19 -5.59 11.63 -15.84
N ALA A 20 -5.63 11.80 -14.53
CA ALA A 20 -4.94 12.84 -13.78
C ALA A 20 -4.36 12.26 -12.48
N GLY A 21 -3.20 12.75 -12.05
CA GLY A 21 -2.50 12.27 -10.86
C GLY A 21 -1.30 11.38 -11.17
N ALA A 22 -0.86 10.62 -10.16
CA ALA A 22 0.32 9.76 -10.26
C ALA A 22 0.00 8.39 -10.88
N CYS A 23 0.97 7.83 -11.61
CA CYS A 23 0.93 6.42 -12.01
C CYS A 23 1.32 5.51 -10.86
N PHE A 24 0.69 4.35 -10.77
CA PHE A 24 0.95 3.33 -9.76
C PHE A 24 1.61 2.11 -10.40
N SER A 25 2.56 1.51 -9.70
CA SER A 25 3.18 0.24 -10.10
C SER A 25 3.23 -0.73 -8.91
N ALA A 26 3.04 -2.02 -9.18
CA ALA A 26 3.12 -3.08 -8.17
C ALA A 26 4.41 -3.90 -8.33
N HIS A 27 5.12 -4.09 -7.23
CA HIS A 27 6.36 -4.85 -7.16
C HIS A 27 6.20 -5.98 -6.13
N LEU A 28 6.61 -7.20 -6.48
CA LEU A 28 6.39 -8.40 -5.67
C LEU A 28 7.60 -8.82 -4.82
N ALA A 29 8.62 -7.96 -4.73
CA ALA A 29 9.81 -8.23 -3.94
C ALA A 29 9.47 -8.26 -2.45
N ASN A 30 9.89 -9.33 -1.75
CA ASN A 30 9.74 -9.43 -0.30
C ASN A 30 10.91 -8.72 0.38
N VAL A 31 10.70 -7.45 0.73
CA VAL A 31 11.72 -6.56 1.31
C VAL A 31 11.14 -5.77 2.47
N SER A 32 12.00 -5.16 3.29
CA SER A 32 11.58 -4.26 4.35
C SER A 32 10.94 -2.99 3.78
N TYR A 33 10.21 -2.25 4.63
CA TYR A 33 9.64 -0.95 4.25
C TYR A 33 10.70 0.03 3.74
N ALA A 34 11.85 0.09 4.42
CA ALA A 34 12.94 1.01 4.06
C ALA A 34 13.53 0.68 2.69
N GLU A 35 13.71 -0.61 2.39
CA GLU A 35 14.17 -1.07 1.07
C GLU A 35 13.13 -0.79 -0.02
N ALA A 36 11.84 -1.05 0.25
CA ALA A 36 10.76 -0.74 -0.68
C ALA A 36 10.68 0.76 -0.98
N ARG A 37 10.77 1.61 0.05
CA ARG A 37 10.83 3.06 -0.08
C ARG A 37 12.01 3.49 -0.94
N GLY A 38 13.21 2.99 -0.64
CA GLY A 38 14.41 3.28 -1.41
C GLY A 38 14.31 2.85 -2.87
N ALA A 39 13.74 1.67 -3.15
CA ALA A 39 13.53 1.20 -4.52
C ALA A 39 12.54 2.09 -5.30
N CYS A 40 11.45 2.53 -4.67
CA CYS A 40 10.52 3.47 -5.31
C CYS A 40 11.14 4.85 -5.56
N ASP A 41 11.98 5.33 -4.63
CA ASP A 41 12.67 6.62 -4.76
C ASP A 41 13.69 6.60 -5.91
N GLN A 42 14.40 5.49 -6.11
CA GLN A 42 15.31 5.30 -7.26
C GLN A 42 14.59 5.36 -8.60
N GLN A 43 13.30 5.02 -8.65
CA GLN A 43 12.45 5.17 -9.83
C GLN A 43 11.86 6.58 -9.98
N ARG A 44 12.38 7.57 -9.23
CA ARG A 44 11.88 8.96 -9.17
C ARG A 44 10.42 9.06 -8.73
N GLY A 45 9.97 8.08 -7.96
CA GLY A 45 8.64 8.03 -7.37
C GLY A 45 8.73 8.03 -5.85
N GLY A 46 7.88 7.22 -5.23
CA GLY A 46 7.83 6.96 -3.80
C GLY A 46 6.76 5.91 -3.52
N LEU A 47 6.66 5.46 -2.27
CA LEU A 47 5.60 4.52 -1.91
C LEU A 47 4.23 5.18 -2.12
N ALA A 48 3.30 4.41 -2.70
CA ALA A 48 1.98 4.91 -3.07
C ALA A 48 1.18 5.41 -1.86
N TRP A 49 0.41 6.48 -2.03
CA TRP A 49 -0.58 6.94 -1.06
C TRP A 49 -1.98 6.94 -1.68
N VAL A 50 -3.00 6.96 -0.82
CA VAL A 50 -4.40 6.86 -1.22
C VAL A 50 -5.18 7.99 -0.54
N SER A 51 -5.63 8.97 -1.33
CA SER A 51 -6.47 10.08 -0.87
C SER A 51 -7.94 9.72 -0.75
N GLY A 52 -8.42 8.76 -1.56
CA GLY A 52 -9.81 8.37 -1.58
C GLY A 52 -10.05 7.00 -2.20
N GLU A 53 -11.32 6.68 -2.41
CA GLU A 53 -11.71 5.43 -3.06
C GLU A 53 -11.18 5.25 -4.50
N PRO A 54 -11.05 6.30 -5.35
CA PRO A 54 -10.54 6.11 -6.71
C PRO A 54 -9.12 5.52 -6.74
N GLU A 55 -8.19 6.07 -5.96
CA GLU A 55 -6.81 5.55 -5.90
C GLU A 55 -6.79 4.15 -5.27
N LEU A 56 -7.62 3.90 -4.25
CA LEU A 56 -7.74 2.58 -3.64
C LEU A 56 -8.20 1.53 -4.66
N ARG A 57 -9.24 1.83 -5.44
CA ARG A 57 -9.76 0.92 -6.48
C ARG A 57 -8.70 0.64 -7.54
N LEU A 58 -7.95 1.66 -7.94
CA LEU A 58 -6.84 1.53 -8.88
C LEU A 58 -5.75 0.59 -8.33
N LEU A 59 -5.34 0.79 -7.08
CA LEU A 59 -4.34 -0.05 -6.40
C LEU A 59 -4.82 -1.50 -6.27
N LEU A 60 -6.08 -1.73 -5.87
CA LEU A 60 -6.65 -3.07 -5.77
C LEU A 60 -6.74 -3.78 -7.13
N GLY A 61 -7.13 -3.06 -8.19
CA GLY A 61 -7.15 -3.58 -9.55
C GLY A 61 -5.74 -3.97 -10.04
N LEU A 62 -4.75 -3.13 -9.74
CA LEU A 62 -3.34 -3.38 -10.07
C LEU A 62 -2.83 -4.69 -9.46
N LEU A 63 -3.15 -4.91 -8.18
CA LEU A 63 -2.73 -6.11 -7.45
C LEU A 63 -3.49 -7.36 -7.91
N ALA A 64 -4.75 -7.23 -8.30
CA ALA A 64 -5.52 -8.33 -8.88
C ALA A 64 -4.91 -8.79 -10.22
N GLU A 65 -4.49 -7.85 -11.08
CA GLU A 65 -3.86 -8.16 -12.37
C GLU A 65 -2.45 -8.73 -12.26
N ALA A 66 -1.71 -8.31 -11.23
CA ALA A 66 -0.43 -8.92 -10.89
C ALA A 66 -0.57 -10.37 -10.39
N ALA A 67 -1.81 -10.91 -10.33
CA ALA A 67 -2.14 -12.28 -9.93
C ALA A 67 -1.49 -12.68 -8.59
N VAL A 68 -1.48 -11.73 -7.65
CA VAL A 68 -0.80 -11.92 -6.38
C VAL A 68 -1.46 -13.06 -5.59
N PRO A 69 -0.68 -14.06 -5.11
CA PRO A 69 -1.20 -15.05 -4.19
C PRO A 69 -1.67 -14.41 -2.88
N THR A 70 -2.93 -14.64 -2.50
CA THR A 70 -3.46 -14.17 -1.21
C THR A 70 -3.33 -15.24 -0.11
N PRO A 71 -3.13 -14.87 1.17
CA PRO A 71 -3.02 -13.50 1.66
C PRO A 71 -1.68 -12.85 1.30
N ALA A 72 -1.69 -11.53 1.11
CA ALA A 72 -0.48 -10.75 0.79
C ALA A 72 -0.47 -9.42 1.55
N LEU A 73 0.71 -8.84 1.72
CA LEU A 73 0.92 -7.51 2.29
C LEU A 73 1.78 -6.69 1.34
N PHE A 74 1.33 -5.49 0.99
CA PHE A 74 2.04 -4.57 0.11
C PHE A 74 2.39 -3.29 0.85
N TRP A 75 3.66 -2.91 0.82
CA TRP A 75 4.08 -1.62 1.37
C TRP A 75 3.47 -0.47 0.57
N VAL A 76 2.93 0.49 1.29
CA VAL A 76 2.43 1.78 0.81
C VAL A 76 3.07 2.87 1.67
N GLY A 77 2.91 4.15 1.31
CA GLY A 77 3.53 5.27 2.03
C GLY A 77 2.91 5.53 3.41
N LEU A 78 2.20 4.58 4.02
CA LEU A 78 1.51 4.79 5.29
C LEU A 78 2.45 4.53 6.46
N LYS A 79 2.73 5.57 7.26
CA LYS A 79 3.69 5.51 8.35
C LYS A 79 3.27 6.39 9.52
N ARG A 80 3.53 5.90 10.73
CA ARG A 80 3.46 6.67 11.97
C ARG A 80 4.89 6.89 12.46
N ASN A 81 5.32 8.15 12.54
CA ASN A 81 6.65 8.47 13.03
C ASN A 81 6.74 8.25 14.54
N ALA A 82 7.97 8.17 15.07
CA ALA A 82 8.16 8.36 16.51
C ALA A 82 7.56 9.71 16.92
N SER A 83 7.04 9.80 18.14
CA SER A 83 6.23 10.91 18.69
C SER A 83 4.83 11.11 18.09
N ALA A 84 4.45 10.42 17.02
CA ALA A 84 3.05 10.39 16.56
C ALA A 84 2.30 9.29 17.31
N CYS A 85 1.28 9.68 18.09
CA CYS A 85 0.49 8.77 18.90
C CYS A 85 -0.54 8.00 18.08
N THR A 86 -0.92 6.81 18.56
CA THR A 86 -2.11 6.13 18.07
C THR A 86 -3.36 6.89 18.50
N HIS A 87 -4.22 7.24 17.55
CA HIS A 87 -5.49 7.89 17.80
C HIS A 87 -6.63 7.06 17.20
N GLU A 88 -7.28 6.21 18.00
CA GLU A 88 -8.27 5.24 17.52
C GLU A 88 -9.47 5.87 16.80
N GLU A 89 -9.82 7.09 17.21
CA GLU A 89 -10.90 7.87 16.62
C GLU A 89 -10.57 8.41 15.21
N GLN A 90 -9.28 8.46 14.85
CA GLN A 90 -8.86 8.94 13.53
C GLN A 90 -8.84 7.78 12.52
N PRO A 91 -9.24 8.00 11.25
CA PRO A 91 -9.29 6.94 10.25
C PRO A 91 -7.99 6.15 10.11
N LEU A 92 -6.84 6.84 10.10
CA LEU A 92 -5.53 6.22 9.96
C LEU A 92 -4.80 5.98 11.29
N ARG A 93 -5.46 6.11 12.44
CA ARG A 93 -4.88 5.73 13.75
C ARG A 93 -3.56 6.43 14.08
N GLY A 94 -3.41 7.68 13.65
CA GLY A 94 -2.18 8.47 13.78
C GLY A 94 -1.09 8.17 12.75
N PHE A 95 -1.32 7.25 11.81
CA PHE A 95 -0.49 7.12 10.62
C PHE A 95 -0.81 8.23 9.62
N SER A 96 0.22 8.63 8.87
CA SER A 96 0.13 9.61 7.79
C SER A 96 0.77 9.06 6.53
N TRP A 97 0.35 9.59 5.40
CA TRP A 97 0.98 9.30 4.11
C TRP A 97 2.32 10.04 3.99
N GLU A 98 3.38 9.33 3.64
CA GLU A 98 4.66 9.92 3.24
C GLU A 98 4.48 10.63 1.88
N GLY A 99 5.13 11.79 1.73
CA GLY A 99 5.19 12.51 0.46
C GLY A 99 5.89 11.72 -0.64
N VAL A 100 5.57 12.06 -1.88
CA VAL A 100 6.20 11.49 -3.08
C VAL A 100 6.70 12.65 -3.93
N GLY A 101 8.02 12.71 -4.18
CA GLY A 101 8.68 13.57 -5.19
C GLY A 101 7.95 14.87 -5.59
N GLY A 102 7.85 15.85 -4.68
CA GLY A 102 7.28 17.18 -4.96
C GLY A 102 5.75 17.27 -4.90
N GLY A 103 5.04 16.15 -4.73
CA GLY A 103 3.60 16.11 -4.45
C GLY A 103 3.30 16.13 -2.94
N THR A 104 2.27 16.88 -2.56
CA THR A 104 1.79 16.94 -1.17
C THR A 104 0.91 15.73 -0.87
N ALA A 105 1.30 14.94 0.13
CA ALA A 105 0.48 13.85 0.62
C ALA A 105 -0.85 14.38 1.21
N PRO A 106 -1.95 13.63 1.07
CA PRO A 106 -3.26 14.08 1.55
C PRO A 106 -3.23 14.17 3.08
N GLN A 107 -3.66 15.31 3.60
CA GLN A 107 -3.73 15.56 5.04
C GLN A 107 -5.03 15.01 5.65
N GLU A 108 -6.14 15.14 4.91
CA GLU A 108 -7.44 14.61 5.31
C GLU A 108 -7.73 13.31 4.57
N VAL A 109 -8.23 12.32 5.31
CA VAL A 109 -8.50 10.98 4.79
C VAL A 109 -9.94 10.60 5.16
N PRO A 110 -10.78 10.22 4.19
CA PRO A 110 -12.16 9.81 4.45
C PRO A 110 -12.24 8.65 5.44
N ALA A 111 -13.25 8.66 6.32
CA ALA A 111 -13.49 7.57 7.28
C ALA A 111 -13.62 6.19 6.62
N ALA A 112 -14.11 6.14 5.37
CA ALA A 112 -14.22 4.91 4.58
C ALA A 112 -12.85 4.21 4.33
N LEU A 113 -11.74 4.97 4.38
CA LEU A 113 -10.39 4.41 4.29
C LEU A 113 -9.85 3.93 5.63
N GLY A 114 -10.54 4.14 6.77
CA GLY A 114 -10.08 3.74 8.11
C GLY A 114 -10.23 2.26 8.44
N ARG A 115 -10.00 1.37 7.47
CA ARG A 115 -10.18 -0.08 7.60
C ARG A 115 -8.87 -0.76 7.97
N TRP A 116 -8.75 -1.22 9.20
CA TRP A 116 -7.59 -1.97 9.70
C TRP A 116 -7.93 -3.45 9.86
N VAL A 117 -7.00 -4.33 9.49
CA VAL A 117 -7.15 -5.79 9.69
C VAL A 117 -7.14 -6.13 11.18
N GLN A 118 -6.29 -5.41 11.92
CA GLN A 118 -6.20 -5.42 13.37
C GLN A 118 -5.85 -4.00 13.81
N GLU A 119 -6.36 -3.59 14.96
CA GLU A 119 -6.06 -2.27 15.53
C GLU A 119 -4.54 -2.12 15.75
N PRO A 120 -3.91 -1.03 15.28
CA PRO A 120 -2.49 -0.77 15.48
C PRO A 120 -2.07 -0.77 16.95
N LEU A 121 -0.77 -0.99 17.17
CA LEU A 121 -0.23 -0.94 18.52
C LEU A 121 -0.42 0.47 19.09
N ARG A 122 -1.11 0.58 20.24
CA ARG A 122 -1.23 1.83 21.01
C ARG A 122 0.15 2.26 21.53
N SER A 123 0.83 3.09 20.75
CA SER A 123 2.17 3.59 21.04
C SER A 123 2.45 4.92 20.35
N CYS A 124 3.40 5.67 20.90
CA CYS A 124 3.96 6.90 20.34
C CYS A 124 5.49 6.92 20.36
N LEU A 125 6.13 5.83 20.80
CA LEU A 125 7.58 5.82 21.07
C LEU A 125 8.40 5.36 19.87
N THR A 126 7.84 4.46 19.06
CA THR A 126 8.53 3.84 17.93
C THR A 126 7.80 4.17 16.64
N ALA A 127 8.56 4.47 15.59
CA ALA A 127 8.00 4.56 14.25
C ALA A 127 7.43 3.20 13.82
N ARG A 128 6.30 3.21 13.12
CA ARG A 128 5.62 2.05 12.59
C ARG A 128 5.21 2.31 11.15
N CYS A 129 5.27 1.29 10.32
CA CYS A 129 4.89 1.35 8.91
C CYS A 129 3.69 0.45 8.70
N ALA A 130 2.84 0.75 7.73
CA ALA A 130 1.69 -0.07 7.43
C ALA A 130 1.66 -0.43 5.94
N GLY A 131 1.13 -1.62 5.67
CA GLY A 131 0.89 -2.11 4.32
C GLY A 131 -0.59 -2.33 4.04
N LEU A 132 -0.92 -2.40 2.75
CA LEU A 132 -2.20 -2.89 2.26
C LEU A 132 -2.20 -4.42 2.33
N HIS A 133 -2.99 -4.97 3.25
CA HIS A 133 -3.22 -6.40 3.35
C HIS A 133 -4.37 -6.82 2.43
N LEU A 134 -4.14 -7.87 1.64
CA LEU A 134 -5.18 -8.56 0.86
C LEU A 134 -5.51 -9.88 1.54
N ALA A 135 -6.75 -10.04 1.99
CA ALA A 135 -7.19 -11.27 2.64
C ALA A 135 -7.49 -12.37 1.62
N ARG A 136 -7.25 -13.64 2.00
CA ARG A 136 -7.72 -14.81 1.23
C ARG A 136 -9.24 -14.99 1.37
N ASN A 137 -9.73 -14.87 2.60
CA ASN A 137 -11.14 -15.00 2.98
C ASN A 137 -11.48 -13.86 3.95
N GLY A 138 -12.58 -13.13 3.74
CA GLY A 138 -12.99 -12.00 4.59
C GLY A 138 -13.01 -10.65 3.86
N PRO A 139 -13.01 -9.51 4.60
CA PRO A 139 -12.95 -8.19 3.98
C PRO A 139 -11.80 -8.11 2.97
N ARG A 140 -12.10 -7.77 1.69
CA ARG A 140 -11.16 -7.88 0.55
C ARG A 140 -9.79 -7.22 0.75
N TRP A 141 -9.69 -6.27 1.67
CA TRP A 141 -8.46 -5.52 1.97
C TRP A 141 -8.48 -4.91 3.38
N GLY A 142 -7.35 -4.45 3.89
CA GLY A 142 -7.28 -3.59 5.07
C GLY A 142 -5.85 -3.13 5.34
N TRP A 143 -5.66 -2.09 6.13
CA TRP A 143 -4.33 -1.70 6.58
C TRP A 143 -3.82 -2.66 7.66
N LYS A 144 -2.53 -2.93 7.64
CA LYS A 144 -1.86 -3.76 8.63
C LYS A 144 -0.51 -3.14 8.99
N GLU A 145 -0.30 -2.90 10.29
CA GLU A 145 1.01 -2.56 10.88
C GLU A 145 1.98 -3.75 10.79
#